data_AF-A0AAN8I170-F1
#
_entry.id   AF-A0AAN8I170-F1
#
_cell.length_a   1.000
_cell.length_b   1.000
_cell.length_c   1.000
_cell.angle_alpha   90.00
_cell.angle_beta   90.00
_cell.angle_gamma   90.00
#
_symmetry.space_group_name_H-M   'P 1'
#
loop_
_entity.id
_entity.type
_entity.pdbx_description
1 polymer ?
#
loop_
_entity_poly.entity_id
_entity_poly.type
_entity_poly.pdbx_seq_one_letter_code
_entity_poly.pdbx_strand_id
1 'polypeptide(L)'
;MCIAIALNFLLIVDPKDVVRDDGRHIAIFKAPTIKGEISGVVSVLTDPKIIILLPAMFVGEMCLALTSSINAYYFNLRTRSLNNLLFQAIMIPAPICLAYIMDNKKIRSRRIKGLLGSVLVGLISLGAIGGLLGWVVSNHIDRTKAAPAIDWTDSAFAAGFILYVLSGIIYACFQIAVQWTLAALTNDPALCARYAGAFKGTVSFGMCISFTIDSQGMNFKKQTIVQLILYIIGWVCLLYVIAVYVKPTNYFLEDSVIVPAAFEQKVAVEGVIGSDQAEEQVIKEEIARGSLDHKAANVTQTATK
;
A
#
# COMPACT_ATOMS: atom_id res chain seq x y z
N MET A 1 -9.92 -14.83 10.31
CA MET A 1 -8.60 -15.10 9.69
C MET A 1 -8.43 -16.57 9.31
N CYS A 2 -8.71 -17.55 10.18
CA CYS A 2 -8.52 -18.98 9.86
C CYS A 2 -9.38 -19.49 8.68
N ILE A 3 -10.63 -19.03 8.57
CA ILE A 3 -11.51 -19.37 7.44
C ILE A 3 -10.94 -18.86 6.11
N ALA A 4 -10.37 -17.65 6.09
CA ALA A 4 -9.76 -17.09 4.89
C ALA A 4 -8.55 -17.90 4.42
N ILE A 5 -7.74 -18.44 5.35
CA ILE A 5 -6.61 -19.31 5.01
C ILE A 5 -7.11 -20.62 4.38
N ALA A 6 -8.12 -21.25 4.98
CA ALA A 6 -8.70 -22.49 4.45
C ALA A 6 -9.34 -22.27 3.07
N LEU A 7 -10.09 -21.18 2.89
CA LEU A 7 -10.68 -20.81 1.61
C LEU A 7 -9.60 -20.53 0.56
N ASN A 8 -8.54 -19.80 0.92
CA ASN A 8 -7.44 -19.53 0.00
C ASN A 8 -6.74 -20.83 -0.44
N PHE A 9 -6.52 -21.77 0.47
CA PHE A 9 -5.87 -23.05 0.12
C PHE A 9 -6.74 -23.91 -0.81
N LEU A 10 -8.07 -23.83 -0.70
CA LEU A 10 -8.99 -24.67 -1.48
C LEU A 10 -9.46 -24.01 -2.78
N LEU A 11 -9.49 -22.67 -2.85
CA LEU A 11 -10.13 -21.92 -3.95
C LEU A 11 -9.14 -21.09 -4.78
N ILE A 12 -7.90 -20.89 -4.34
CA ILE A 12 -6.89 -20.20 -5.17
C ILE A 12 -6.44 -21.11 -6.30
N VAL A 13 -6.67 -20.64 -7.53
CA VAL A 13 -6.13 -21.21 -8.76
C VAL A 13 -4.61 -20.99 -8.79
N ASP A 14 -3.85 -21.97 -9.29
CA ASP A 14 -2.40 -21.83 -9.47
C ASP A 14 -2.13 -20.61 -10.38
N PRO A 15 -1.24 -19.68 -10.00
CA PRO A 15 -0.89 -18.51 -10.82
C PRO A 15 -0.55 -18.85 -12.28
N LYS A 16 -0.04 -20.04 -12.57
CA LYS A 16 0.27 -20.51 -13.93
C LYS A 16 -0.97 -20.71 -14.81
N ASP A 17 -2.07 -21.12 -14.20
CA ASP A 17 -3.34 -21.39 -14.89
C ASP A 17 -4.20 -20.12 -15.03
N VAL A 18 -3.72 -18.98 -14.52
CA VAL A 18 -4.43 -17.70 -14.66
C VAL A 18 -4.19 -17.13 -16.05
N VAL A 19 -5.23 -17.28 -16.89
CA VAL A 19 -5.29 -16.74 -18.24
C VAL A 19 -6.21 -15.51 -18.25
N ARG A 20 -5.76 -14.44 -18.91
CA ARG A 20 -6.58 -13.23 -19.11
C ARG A 20 -7.73 -13.49 -20.10
N ASP A 21 -8.69 -12.56 -20.15
CA ASP A 21 -9.80 -12.60 -21.11
C ASP A 21 -9.34 -12.62 -22.58
N ASP A 22 -8.10 -12.20 -22.86
CA ASP A 22 -7.46 -12.23 -24.19
C ASP A 22 -6.78 -13.57 -24.52
N GLY A 23 -6.81 -14.55 -23.62
CA GLY A 23 -6.21 -15.87 -23.82
C GLY A 23 -4.71 -15.95 -23.50
N ARG A 24 -4.08 -14.87 -23.02
CA ARG A 24 -2.65 -14.84 -22.65
C ARG A 24 -2.43 -15.09 -21.15
N HIS A 25 -1.31 -15.72 -20.82
CA HIS A 25 -0.85 -15.87 -19.44
C HIS A 25 -0.34 -14.52 -18.88
N ILE A 26 -0.33 -14.37 -17.55
CA ILE A 26 0.06 -13.12 -16.88
C ILE A 26 1.58 -12.92 -16.87
N ALA A 27 2.32 -13.96 -16.49
CA ALA A 27 3.77 -13.92 -16.33
C ALA A 27 4.36 -15.34 -16.38
N ILE A 28 5.67 -15.43 -16.58
CA ILE A 28 6.39 -16.70 -16.52
C ILE A 28 6.79 -16.97 -15.07
N PHE A 29 6.16 -17.97 -14.45
CA PHE A 29 6.41 -18.32 -13.05
C PHE A 29 7.51 -19.37 -12.93
N LYS A 30 8.70 -18.95 -12.51
CA LYS A 30 9.78 -19.85 -12.11
C LYS A 30 9.61 -20.28 -10.66
N ALA A 31 9.77 -21.58 -10.38
CA ALA A 31 9.70 -22.09 -9.01
C ALA A 31 10.78 -21.40 -8.14
N PRO A 32 10.38 -20.68 -7.07
CA PRO A 32 11.33 -19.95 -6.25
C PRO A 32 12.12 -20.90 -5.34
N THR A 33 13.39 -20.57 -5.11
CA THR A 33 14.20 -21.25 -4.07
C THR A 33 14.18 -20.41 -2.80
N ILE A 34 14.17 -21.03 -1.61
CA ILE A 34 14.12 -20.31 -0.32
C ILE A 34 15.24 -19.28 -0.21
N LYS A 35 16.47 -19.64 -0.60
CA LYS A 35 17.61 -18.72 -0.62
C LYS A 35 17.41 -17.57 -1.60
N GLY A 36 16.85 -17.84 -2.77
CA GLY A 36 16.53 -16.84 -3.78
C GLY A 36 15.46 -15.84 -3.31
N GLU A 37 14.46 -16.30 -2.56
CA GLU A 37 13.44 -15.42 -1.99
C GLU A 37 13.98 -14.53 -0.89
N ILE A 38 14.77 -15.06 0.05
CA ILE A 38 15.40 -14.25 1.10
C ILE A 38 16.28 -13.17 0.47
N SER A 39 17.12 -13.55 -0.51
CA SER A 39 17.94 -12.59 -1.25
C SER A 39 17.10 -11.58 -2.02
N GLY A 40 15.97 -12.00 -2.59
CA GLY A 40 15.03 -11.13 -3.31
C GLY A 40 14.38 -10.10 -2.40
N VAL A 41 13.98 -10.48 -1.19
CA VAL A 41 13.43 -9.56 -0.18
C VAL A 41 14.48 -8.53 0.26
N VAL A 42 15.71 -8.98 0.52
CA VAL A 42 16.81 -8.07 0.88
C VAL A 42 17.10 -7.09 -0.27
N SER A 43 17.15 -7.58 -1.51
CA SER A 43 17.36 -6.74 -2.69
C SER A 43 16.28 -5.65 -2.81
N VAL A 44 15.02 -6.01 -2.57
CA VAL A 44 13.89 -5.06 -2.56
C VAL A 44 14.06 -3.99 -1.47
N LEU A 45 14.48 -4.37 -0.26
CA LEU A 45 14.68 -3.42 0.83
C LEU A 45 15.88 -2.50 0.61
N THR A 46 16.85 -2.92 -0.21
CA THR A 46 18.00 -2.10 -0.61
C THR A 46 17.76 -1.26 -1.88
N ASP A 47 16.62 -1.41 -2.54
CA ASP A 47 16.32 -0.68 -3.76
C ASP A 47 16.10 0.81 -3.43
N PRO A 48 16.80 1.75 -4.10
CA PRO A 48 16.65 3.18 -3.84
C PRO A 48 15.20 3.68 -3.83
N LYS A 49 14.35 3.15 -4.71
CA LYS A 49 12.94 3.58 -4.79
C LYS A 49 12.13 3.13 -3.57
N ILE A 50 12.45 1.97 -3.00
CA ILE A 50 11.80 1.42 -1.80
C ILE A 50 12.38 2.08 -0.55
N ILE A 51 13.69 2.32 -0.50
CA ILE A 51 14.34 3.03 0.60
C ILE A 51 13.69 4.41 0.82
N ILE A 52 13.45 5.15 -0.27
CA ILE A 52 12.78 6.45 -0.17
C ILE A 52 11.33 6.29 0.30
N LEU A 53 10.67 5.18 -0.01
CA LEU A 53 9.30 4.88 0.41
C LEU A 53 9.20 4.32 1.83
N LEU A 54 10.29 3.82 2.43
CA LEU A 54 10.30 3.21 3.76
C LEU A 54 9.68 4.11 4.85
N PRO A 55 9.93 5.43 4.91
CA PRO A 55 9.28 6.30 5.89
C PRO A 55 7.75 6.32 5.73
N ALA A 56 7.23 6.28 4.50
CA ALA A 56 5.80 6.20 4.25
C ALA A 56 5.24 4.85 4.73
N MET A 57 5.92 3.75 4.42
CA MET A 57 5.51 2.41 4.83
C MET A 57 5.52 2.29 6.37
N PHE A 58 6.53 2.84 7.03
CA PHE A 58 6.70 2.81 8.48
C PHE A 58 5.53 3.47 9.22
N VAL A 59 5.07 4.61 8.71
CA VAL A 59 4.06 5.42 9.39
C VAL A 59 2.63 4.90 9.18
N GLY A 60 2.42 4.05 8.17
CA GLY A 60 1.08 3.66 7.69
C GLY A 60 0.12 3.10 8.74
N GLU A 61 0.62 2.46 9.80
CA GLU A 61 -0.20 1.92 10.90
C GLU A 61 0.15 2.51 12.28
N MET A 62 1.04 3.52 12.36
CA MET A 62 1.46 4.08 13.65
C MET A 62 0.31 4.76 14.42
N CYS A 63 -0.69 5.31 13.72
CA CYS A 63 -1.77 6.05 14.36
C CYS A 63 -2.67 5.20 15.26
N LEU A 64 -2.70 3.88 15.06
CA LEU A 64 -3.58 2.97 15.80
C LEU A 64 -3.32 3.02 17.31
N ALA A 65 -2.04 2.98 17.73
CA ALA A 65 -1.69 2.96 19.15
C ALA A 65 -2.11 4.27 19.85
N LEU A 66 -1.69 5.42 19.30
CA LEU A 66 -2.03 6.74 19.85
C LEU A 66 -3.54 6.94 19.96
N THR A 67 -4.26 6.70 18.86
CA THR A 67 -5.69 6.94 18.78
C THR A 67 -6.46 6.02 19.73
N SER A 68 -6.06 4.74 19.84
CA SER A 68 -6.64 3.79 20.80
C SER A 68 -6.39 4.22 22.25
N SER A 69 -5.20 4.68 22.59
CA SER A 69 -4.85 5.11 23.94
C SER A 69 -5.52 6.42 24.35
N ILE A 70 -5.66 7.37 23.42
CA ILE A 70 -6.48 8.59 23.64
C ILE A 70 -7.94 8.20 23.88
N ASN A 71 -8.50 7.30 23.07
CA ASN A 71 -9.87 6.85 23.23
C ASN A 71 -10.07 6.14 24.57
N ALA A 72 -9.11 5.31 24.99
CA ALA A 72 -9.16 4.62 26.25
C ALA A 72 -9.12 5.54 27.48
N TYR A 73 -8.34 6.62 27.39
CA TYR A 73 -8.19 7.62 28.45
C TYR A 73 -9.35 8.61 28.52
N TYR A 74 -9.82 9.13 27.39
CA TYR A 74 -10.74 10.25 27.34
C TYR A 74 -12.22 9.83 27.50
N PHE A 75 -12.60 8.68 26.94
CA PHE A 75 -14.00 8.25 26.86
C PHE A 75 -14.34 7.13 27.86
N ASN A 76 -15.61 7.05 28.24
CA ASN A 76 -16.12 5.94 29.05
C ASN A 76 -16.23 4.62 28.24
N LEU A 77 -16.55 3.51 28.90
CA LEU A 77 -16.63 2.18 28.26
C LEU A 77 -17.65 2.09 27.10
N ARG A 78 -18.82 2.73 27.24
CA ARG A 78 -19.90 2.71 26.23
C ARG A 78 -19.45 3.42 24.97
N THR A 79 -18.93 4.63 25.14
CA THR A 79 -18.42 5.48 24.06
C THR A 79 -17.20 4.87 23.39
N ARG A 80 -16.26 4.30 24.16
CA ARG A 80 -15.08 3.60 23.62
C ARG A 80 -15.45 2.46 22.68
N SER A 81 -16.45 1.67 23.06
CA SER A 81 -16.93 0.53 22.29
C SER A 81 -17.59 0.99 20.98
N LEU A 82 -18.42 2.04 21.05
CA LEU A 82 -19.04 2.66 19.87
C LEU A 82 -17.99 3.25 18.92
N ASN A 83 -17.02 3.99 19.47
CA ASN A 83 -15.93 4.59 18.71
C ASN A 83 -15.16 3.51 17.94
N ASN A 84 -14.80 2.41 18.59
CA ASN A 84 -14.08 1.30 17.94
C ASN A 84 -14.91 0.65 16.82
N LEU A 85 -16.20 0.41 17.03
CA LEU A 85 -17.09 -0.10 15.98
C LEU A 85 -17.11 0.82 14.76
N LEU A 86 -17.23 2.13 14.98
CA LEU A 86 -17.31 3.12 13.90
C LEU A 86 -15.97 3.32 13.18
N PHE A 87 -14.85 3.20 13.90
CA PHE A 87 -13.52 3.16 13.31
C PHE A 87 -13.38 1.98 12.35
N GLN A 88 -13.83 0.77 12.74
CA GLN A 88 -13.82 -0.38 11.84
C GLN A 88 -14.81 -0.23 10.68
N ALA A 89 -15.99 0.34 10.95
CA ALA A 89 -17.01 0.54 9.91
C ALA A 89 -16.57 1.53 8.83
N ILE A 90 -15.92 2.65 9.19
CA ILE A 90 -15.48 3.67 8.24
C ILE A 90 -14.28 3.22 7.40
N MET A 91 -13.47 2.28 7.92
CA MET A 91 -12.34 1.70 7.19
C MET A 91 -12.75 0.90 5.96
N ILE A 92 -14.02 0.50 5.82
CA ILE A 92 -14.52 -0.22 4.64
C ILE A 92 -14.79 0.74 3.47
N PRO A 93 -15.67 1.75 3.59
CA PRO A 93 -15.99 2.63 2.46
C PRO A 93 -14.90 3.63 2.12
N ALA A 94 -14.15 4.15 3.10
CA ALA A 94 -13.14 5.19 2.87
C ALA A 94 -12.08 4.82 1.81
N PRO A 95 -11.44 3.65 1.88
CA PRO A 95 -10.48 3.26 0.86
C PRO A 95 -11.11 2.91 -0.49
N ILE A 96 -12.37 2.45 -0.51
CA ILE A 96 -13.10 2.22 -1.77
C ILE A 96 -13.29 3.57 -2.49
N CYS A 97 -13.69 4.62 -1.76
CA CYS A 97 -13.78 5.96 -2.31
C CYS A 97 -12.42 6.45 -2.86
N LEU A 98 -11.33 6.19 -2.14
CA LEU A 98 -9.99 6.53 -2.61
C LEU A 98 -9.61 5.75 -3.87
N ALA A 99 -9.92 4.46 -3.94
CA ALA A 99 -9.67 3.63 -5.11
C ALA A 99 -10.40 4.16 -6.35
N TYR A 100 -11.66 4.61 -6.21
CA TYR A 100 -12.39 5.27 -7.30
C TYR A 100 -11.68 6.54 -7.84
N ILE A 101 -10.95 7.25 -6.99
CA ILE A 101 -10.16 8.42 -7.38
C ILE A 101 -8.86 7.99 -8.08
N MET A 102 -8.12 7.06 -7.47
CA MET A 102 -6.79 6.64 -7.96
C MET A 102 -6.86 5.77 -9.23
N ASP A 103 -7.94 5.01 -9.41
CA ASP A 103 -8.16 4.13 -10.57
C ASP A 103 -9.15 4.72 -11.58
N ASN A 104 -9.42 6.03 -11.50
CA ASN A 104 -10.33 6.70 -12.41
C ASN A 104 -9.87 6.55 -13.88
N LYS A 105 -10.70 5.91 -14.71
CA LYS A 105 -10.41 5.66 -16.14
C LYS A 105 -10.38 6.94 -16.99
N LYS A 106 -10.96 8.06 -16.52
CA LYS A 106 -11.02 9.32 -17.26
C LYS A 106 -9.67 10.04 -17.32
N ILE A 107 -8.79 9.85 -16.34
CA ILE A 107 -7.46 10.46 -16.32
C ILE A 107 -6.46 9.48 -16.95
N ARG A 108 -5.91 9.84 -18.11
CA ARG A 108 -4.98 8.99 -18.89
C ARG A 108 -3.66 8.72 -18.16
N SER A 109 -3.10 9.71 -17.47
CA SER A 109 -1.80 9.57 -16.82
C SER A 109 -1.90 8.85 -15.47
N ARG A 110 -1.21 7.70 -15.36
CA ARG A 110 -1.07 6.96 -14.08
C ARG A 110 -0.45 7.82 -12.99
N ARG A 111 0.58 8.59 -13.33
CA ARG A 111 1.27 9.52 -12.40
C ARG A 111 0.31 10.54 -11.80
N ILE A 112 -0.47 11.22 -12.64
CA ILE A 112 -1.38 12.29 -12.20
C ILE A 112 -2.44 11.76 -11.24
N LYS A 113 -3.00 10.57 -11.52
CA LYS A 113 -3.98 9.93 -10.63
C LYS A 113 -3.38 9.56 -9.27
N GLY A 114 -2.17 8.98 -9.29
CA GLY A 114 -1.43 8.64 -8.08
C GLY A 114 -1.13 9.87 -7.22
N LEU A 115 -0.68 10.96 -7.86
CA LEU A 115 -0.41 12.23 -7.19
C LEU A 115 -1.70 12.84 -6.61
N LEU A 116 -2.78 12.88 -7.38
CA LEU A 116 -4.05 13.45 -6.92
C LEU A 116 -4.58 12.70 -5.69
N GLY A 117 -4.62 11.36 -5.74
CA GLY A 117 -5.03 10.55 -4.61
C GLY A 117 -4.11 10.73 -3.39
N SER A 118 -2.79 10.73 -3.60
CA SER A 118 -1.81 10.85 -2.52
C SER A 118 -1.79 12.25 -1.89
N VAL A 119 -2.04 13.30 -2.67
CA VAL A 119 -2.20 14.67 -2.15
C VAL A 119 -3.47 14.77 -1.31
N LEU A 120 -4.60 14.26 -1.79
CA LEU A 120 -5.85 14.26 -1.03
C LEU A 120 -5.71 13.52 0.31
N VAL A 121 -5.14 12.33 0.29
CA VAL A 121 -4.91 11.52 1.50
C VAL A 121 -3.92 12.21 2.44
N GLY A 122 -2.85 12.80 1.90
CA GLY A 122 -1.89 13.54 2.72
C GLY A 122 -2.51 14.75 3.41
N LEU A 123 -3.30 15.55 2.68
CA LEU A 123 -3.98 16.72 3.26
C LEU A 123 -4.97 16.31 4.36
N ILE A 124 -5.76 15.25 4.13
CA ILE A 124 -6.66 14.71 5.16
C ILE A 124 -5.86 14.21 6.37
N SER A 125 -4.74 13.51 6.12
CA SER A 125 -3.88 12.97 7.18
C SER A 125 -3.26 14.06 8.05
N LEU A 126 -2.69 15.09 7.42
CA LEU A 126 -2.10 16.23 8.11
C LEU A 126 -3.16 17.06 8.83
N GLY A 127 -4.32 17.29 8.19
CA GLY A 127 -5.43 18.03 8.79
C GLY A 127 -5.97 17.34 10.04
N ALA A 128 -6.11 16.02 10.01
CA ALA A 128 -6.62 15.28 11.16
C ALA A 128 -5.60 15.15 12.30
N ILE A 129 -4.34 14.85 12.00
CA ILE A 129 -3.31 14.72 13.04
C ILE A 129 -2.97 16.09 13.62
N GLY A 130 -2.93 17.13 12.78
CA GLY A 130 -2.83 18.51 13.23
C GLY A 130 -4.05 18.95 14.06
N GLY A 131 -5.26 18.56 13.64
CA GLY A 131 -6.48 18.78 14.41
C GLY A 131 -6.49 18.03 15.75
N LEU A 132 -5.99 16.79 15.77
CA LEU A 132 -5.81 16.00 16.99
C LEU A 132 -4.79 16.66 17.92
N LEU A 133 -3.67 17.17 17.39
CA LEU A 133 -2.69 17.90 18.17
C LEU A 133 -3.30 19.19 18.77
N GLY A 134 -4.02 19.96 17.96
CA GLY A 134 -4.73 21.16 18.42
C GLY A 134 -5.74 20.83 19.52
N TRP A 135 -6.51 19.75 19.35
CA TRP A 135 -7.48 19.30 20.34
C TRP A 135 -6.82 18.82 21.64
N VAL A 136 -5.72 18.05 21.56
CA VAL A 136 -4.94 17.60 22.74
C VAL A 136 -4.35 18.78 23.51
N VAL A 137 -3.83 19.79 22.80
CA VAL A 137 -3.25 20.99 23.40
C VAL A 137 -4.32 21.85 24.05
N SER A 138 -5.43 22.14 23.35
CA SER A 138 -6.49 23.01 23.85
C SER A 138 -7.26 22.40 25.02
N ASN A 139 -7.45 21.08 25.06
CA ASN A 139 -8.14 20.40 26.15
C ASN A 139 -7.18 19.90 27.25
N HIS A 140 -5.89 20.24 27.17
CA HIS A 140 -4.85 19.83 28.13
C HIS A 140 -4.89 18.33 28.50
N ILE A 141 -5.08 17.49 27.48
CA ILE A 141 -5.24 16.05 27.63
C ILE A 141 -3.88 15.45 28.00
N ASP A 142 -3.78 14.97 29.22
CA ASP A 142 -2.55 14.45 29.79
C ASP A 142 -2.86 13.16 30.56
N ARG A 143 -2.07 12.11 30.33
CA ARG A 143 -2.20 10.80 31.00
C ARG A 143 -2.04 10.90 32.52
N THR A 144 -1.41 11.96 33.02
CA THR A 144 -1.17 12.19 34.44
C THR A 144 -2.40 12.73 35.19
N LYS A 145 -3.44 13.18 34.48
CA LYS A 145 -4.67 13.70 35.07
C LYS A 145 -5.72 12.61 35.19
N ALA A 146 -6.73 12.85 36.03
CA ALA A 146 -7.89 11.96 36.11
C ALA A 146 -8.62 11.91 34.76
N ALA A 147 -8.94 10.69 34.33
CA ALA A 147 -9.67 10.45 33.08
C ALA A 147 -11.02 11.18 33.09
N PRO A 148 -11.33 12.01 32.06
CA PRO A 148 -12.60 12.73 31.99
C PRO A 148 -13.84 11.82 31.85
N ALA A 149 -13.66 10.59 31.38
CA ALA A 149 -14.72 9.58 31.23
C ALA A 149 -15.97 10.07 30.48
N ILE A 150 -15.77 10.78 29.37
CA ILE A 150 -16.84 11.40 28.58
C ILE A 150 -17.79 10.35 27.99
N ASP A 151 -19.10 10.57 28.15
CA ASP A 151 -20.17 9.78 27.54
C ASP A 151 -20.62 10.37 26.21
N TRP A 152 -21.30 9.58 25.36
CA TRP A 152 -21.81 10.06 24.08
C TRP A 152 -22.93 11.10 24.23
N THR A 153 -23.51 11.23 25.43
CA THR A 153 -24.54 12.23 25.75
C THR A 153 -23.95 13.60 26.08
N ASP A 154 -22.64 13.68 26.31
CA ASP A 154 -21.99 14.90 26.74
C ASP A 154 -21.66 15.79 25.54
N SER A 155 -21.75 17.10 25.73
CA SER A 155 -21.42 18.09 24.68
C SER A 155 -19.96 18.02 24.22
N ALA A 156 -19.06 17.51 25.06
CA ALA A 156 -17.64 17.34 24.77
C ALA A 156 -17.31 16.08 23.93
N PHE A 157 -18.31 15.25 23.60
CA PHE A 157 -18.12 14.02 22.82
C PHE A 157 -17.72 14.29 21.37
N ALA A 158 -18.40 15.22 20.70
CA ALA A 158 -18.37 15.36 19.25
C ALA A 158 -16.96 15.59 18.69
N ALA A 159 -16.15 16.44 19.32
CA ALA A 159 -14.82 16.79 18.83
C ALA A 159 -13.87 15.57 18.83
N GLY A 160 -13.77 14.86 19.97
CA GLY A 160 -12.92 13.67 20.08
C GLY A 160 -13.43 12.52 19.21
N PHE A 161 -14.75 12.38 19.07
CA PHE A 161 -15.38 11.37 18.22
C PHE A 161 -15.04 11.55 16.74
N ILE A 162 -15.22 12.78 16.21
CA ILE A 162 -14.91 13.08 14.81
C ILE A 162 -13.42 12.83 14.52
N LEU A 163 -12.53 13.24 15.41
CA LEU A 163 -11.09 12.99 15.28
C LEU A 163 -10.75 11.49 15.31
N TYR A 164 -11.48 10.69 16.11
CA TYR A 164 -11.31 9.24 16.15
C TYR A 164 -11.74 8.57 14.85
N VAL A 165 -12.90 8.92 14.31
CA VAL A 165 -13.39 8.41 13.02
C VAL A 165 -12.46 8.83 11.87
N LEU A 166 -12.00 10.09 11.88
CA LEU A 166 -11.08 10.61 10.88
C LEU A 166 -9.72 9.89 10.93
N SER A 167 -9.26 9.50 12.12
CA SER A 167 -8.07 8.66 12.28
C SER A 167 -8.25 7.28 11.63
N GLY A 168 -9.46 6.71 11.66
CA GLY A 168 -9.79 5.45 10.98
C GLY A 168 -9.75 5.58 9.45
N ILE A 169 -10.27 6.68 8.92
CA ILE A 169 -10.15 7.02 7.48
C ILE A 169 -8.67 7.07 7.08
N ILE A 170 -7.84 7.75 7.87
CA ILE A 170 -6.40 7.90 7.58
C ILE A 170 -5.68 6.57 7.66
N TYR A 171 -5.98 5.77 8.68
CA TYR A 171 -5.41 4.43 8.84
C TYR A 171 -5.62 3.57 7.59
N ALA A 172 -6.82 3.60 7.00
CA ALA A 172 -7.12 2.82 5.80
C ALA A 172 -6.55 3.45 4.51
N CYS A 173 -6.82 4.74 4.30
CA CYS A 173 -6.51 5.44 3.06
C CYS A 173 -5.00 5.61 2.84
N PHE A 174 -4.23 5.90 3.88
CA PHE A 174 -2.79 6.09 3.75
C PHE A 174 -2.08 4.81 3.34
N GLN A 175 -2.46 3.67 3.94
CA GLN A 175 -1.94 2.36 3.54
C GLN A 175 -2.24 2.04 2.07
N ILE A 176 -3.47 2.31 1.63
CA ILE A 176 -3.87 2.02 0.26
C ILE A 176 -3.19 2.92 -0.75
N ALA A 177 -2.92 4.19 -0.41
CA ALA A 177 -2.10 5.05 -1.25
C ALA A 177 -0.67 4.48 -1.43
N VAL A 178 -0.02 4.04 -0.35
CA VAL A 178 1.33 3.43 -0.41
C VAL A 178 1.31 2.11 -1.19
N GLN A 179 0.32 1.24 -0.95
CA GLN A 179 0.17 -0.03 -1.67
C GLN A 179 -0.10 0.18 -3.15
N TRP A 180 -0.93 1.17 -3.50
CA TRP A 180 -1.16 1.56 -4.89
C TRP A 180 0.15 2.02 -5.56
N THR A 181 0.98 2.80 -4.86
CA THR A 181 2.30 3.20 -5.37
C THR A 181 3.21 1.99 -5.59
N LEU A 182 3.29 1.05 -4.65
CA LEU A 182 4.08 -0.18 -4.79
C LEU A 182 3.62 -1.02 -5.98
N ALA A 183 2.31 -1.21 -6.13
CA ALA A 183 1.70 -1.90 -7.28
C ALA A 183 1.88 -1.12 -8.60
N ALA A 184 2.21 0.17 -8.54
CA ALA A 184 2.52 0.98 -9.71
C ALA A 184 3.98 0.92 -10.16
N LEU A 185 4.87 0.40 -9.33
CA LEU A 185 6.30 0.31 -9.64
C LEU A 185 6.69 -0.93 -10.43
N THR A 186 5.87 -1.99 -10.46
CA THR A 186 6.16 -3.22 -11.18
C THR A 186 4.89 -3.86 -11.73
N ASN A 187 5.00 -4.55 -12.86
CA ASN A 187 3.96 -5.43 -13.39
C ASN A 187 4.31 -6.92 -13.18
N ASP A 188 5.51 -7.23 -12.67
CA ASP A 188 5.94 -8.58 -12.32
C ASP A 188 5.23 -9.05 -11.02
N PRO A 189 4.42 -10.13 -11.08
CA PRO A 189 3.75 -10.67 -9.91
C PRO A 189 4.71 -11.11 -8.79
N ALA A 190 5.90 -11.64 -9.12
CA ALA A 190 6.86 -12.10 -8.12
C ALA A 190 7.49 -10.92 -7.38
N LEU A 191 7.85 -9.86 -8.12
CA LEU A 191 8.37 -8.62 -7.50
C LEU A 191 7.29 -7.90 -6.70
N CYS A 192 6.05 -7.88 -7.20
CA CYS A 192 4.90 -7.32 -6.50
C CYS A 192 4.64 -8.05 -5.17
N ALA A 193 4.74 -9.38 -5.15
CA ALA A 193 4.62 -10.17 -3.92
C ALA A 193 5.71 -9.81 -2.89
N ARG A 194 6.95 -9.61 -3.35
CA ARG A 194 8.06 -9.15 -2.48
C ARG A 194 7.83 -7.74 -1.95
N TYR A 195 7.32 -6.82 -2.78
CA TYR A 195 6.92 -5.48 -2.33
C TYR A 195 5.82 -5.53 -1.27
N ALA A 196 4.81 -6.38 -1.45
CA ALA A 196 3.73 -6.56 -0.47
C ALA A 196 4.27 -7.10 0.88
N GLY A 197 5.20 -8.06 0.83
CA GLY A 197 5.88 -8.58 2.01
C GLY A 197 6.70 -7.50 2.74
N ALA A 198 7.54 -6.76 2.00
CA ALA A 198 8.33 -5.66 2.54
C ALA A 198 7.44 -4.56 3.14
N PHE A 199 6.33 -4.23 2.48
CA PHE A 199 5.31 -3.33 3.00
C PHE A 199 4.78 -3.77 4.36
N LYS A 200 4.22 -4.99 4.44
CA LYS A 200 3.58 -5.41 5.68
C LYS A 200 4.59 -5.57 6.82
N GLY A 201 5.82 -5.99 6.52
CA GLY A 201 6.93 -6.05 7.49
C GLY A 201 7.25 -4.68 8.08
N THR A 202 7.51 -3.68 7.24
CA THR A 202 7.86 -2.31 7.68
C THR A 202 6.73 -1.63 8.43
N VAL A 203 5.49 -1.80 7.97
CA VAL A 203 4.31 -1.26 8.64
C VAL A 203 4.15 -1.86 10.05
N SER A 204 4.33 -3.18 10.18
CA SER A 204 4.25 -3.86 11.47
C SER A 204 5.35 -3.41 12.43
N PHE A 205 6.55 -3.12 11.90
CA PHE A 205 7.65 -2.54 12.68
C PHE A 205 7.32 -1.14 13.20
N GLY A 206 6.73 -0.28 12.37
CA GLY A 206 6.25 1.04 12.81
C GLY A 206 5.16 0.95 13.88
N MET A 207 4.21 0.02 13.72
CA MET A 207 3.19 -0.25 14.71
C MET A 207 3.81 -0.71 16.06
N CYS A 208 4.79 -1.61 16.02
CA CYS A 208 5.53 -2.08 17.20
C CYS A 208 6.19 -0.90 17.96
N ILE A 209 6.87 -0.01 17.24
CA ILE A 209 7.48 1.19 17.85
C ILE A 209 6.41 2.10 18.45
N SER A 210 5.28 2.30 17.76
CA SER A 210 4.17 3.12 18.25
C SER A 210 3.61 2.59 19.58
N PHE A 211 3.34 1.29 19.68
CA PHE A 211 2.89 0.66 20.93
C PHE A 211 3.96 0.67 22.01
N THR A 212 5.24 0.55 21.64
CA THR A 212 6.34 0.65 22.60
C THR A 212 6.39 2.04 23.21
N ILE A 213 6.35 3.09 22.40
CA ILE A 213 6.28 4.49 22.84
C ILE A 213 5.03 4.73 23.72
N ASP A 214 3.91 4.09 23.36
CA ASP A 214 2.67 4.15 24.13
C ASP A 214 2.80 3.53 25.52
N SER A 215 3.44 2.36 25.60
CA SER A 215 3.66 1.61 26.85
C SER A 215 4.59 2.33 27.84
N GLN A 216 5.53 3.13 27.33
CA GLN A 216 6.45 3.95 28.14
C GLN A 216 5.77 5.19 28.74
N GLY A 217 4.46 5.38 28.51
CA GLY A 217 3.69 6.47 29.12
C GLY A 217 4.04 7.85 28.58
N MET A 218 4.61 7.95 27.37
CA MET A 218 4.91 9.26 26.79
C MET A 218 3.65 10.12 26.66
N ASN A 219 3.76 11.40 26.99
CA ASN A 219 2.64 12.33 26.94
C ASN A 219 2.04 12.38 25.52
N PHE A 220 0.71 12.34 25.42
CA PHE A 220 -0.04 12.36 24.16
C PHE A 220 0.39 13.51 23.26
N LYS A 221 0.65 14.71 23.81
CA LYS A 221 1.14 15.84 23.00
C LYS A 221 2.43 15.51 22.25
N LYS A 222 3.41 14.91 22.95
CA LYS A 222 4.70 14.53 22.34
C LYS A 222 4.53 13.41 21.32
N GLN A 223 3.68 12.42 21.62
CA GLN A 223 3.35 11.34 20.69
C GLN A 223 2.74 11.86 19.39
N THR A 224 1.74 12.74 19.48
CA THR A 224 1.09 13.33 18.30
C THR A 224 2.07 14.18 17.48
N ILE A 225 3.00 14.91 18.11
CA ILE A 225 4.04 15.68 17.39
C ILE A 225 4.98 14.76 16.61
N VAL A 226 5.49 13.70 17.27
CA VAL A 226 6.37 12.72 16.62
C VAL A 226 5.65 12.10 15.43
N GLN A 227 4.40 11.68 15.63
CA GLN A 227 3.60 11.11 14.57
C GLN A 227 3.37 12.11 13.43
N LEU A 228 3.03 13.36 13.72
CA LEU A 228 2.84 14.40 12.70
C LEU A 228 4.09 14.60 11.84
N ILE A 229 5.27 14.71 12.46
CA ILE A 229 6.55 14.87 11.75
C ILE A 229 6.80 13.66 10.83
N LEU A 230 6.60 12.45 11.35
CA LEU A 230 6.80 11.24 10.57
C LEU A 230 5.80 11.13 9.41
N TYR A 231 4.53 11.53 9.60
CA TYR A 231 3.55 11.60 8.51
C TYR A 231 3.94 12.62 7.43
N ILE A 232 4.49 13.78 7.80
CA ILE A 232 4.98 14.78 6.83
C ILE A 232 6.12 14.18 6.01
N ILE A 233 7.11 13.57 6.68
CA ILE A 233 8.26 12.95 6.00
C ILE A 233 7.77 11.82 5.07
N GLY A 234 6.94 10.91 5.59
CA GLY A 234 6.38 9.80 4.83
C GLY A 234 5.55 10.26 3.63
N TRP A 235 4.76 11.32 3.79
CA TRP A 235 3.97 11.88 2.69
C TRP A 235 4.84 12.52 1.60
N VAL A 236 5.87 13.29 1.97
CA VAL A 236 6.82 13.87 1.01
C VAL A 236 7.57 12.77 0.25
N CYS A 237 8.04 11.75 0.96
CA CYS A 237 8.65 10.55 0.38
C CYS A 237 7.72 9.85 -0.62
N LEU A 238 6.45 9.64 -0.25
CA LEU A 238 5.44 9.03 -1.12
C LEU A 238 5.24 9.86 -2.41
N LEU A 239 5.08 11.18 -2.29
CA LEU A 239 4.90 12.05 -3.44
C LEU A 239 6.11 12.05 -4.37
N TYR A 240 7.33 12.05 -3.80
CA TYR A 240 8.56 11.97 -4.57
C TYR A 240 8.64 10.68 -5.39
N VAL A 241 8.34 9.53 -4.78
CA VAL A 241 8.36 8.24 -5.48
C VAL A 241 7.34 8.21 -6.61
N ILE A 242 6.14 8.75 -6.39
CA ILE A 242 5.10 8.83 -7.43
C ILE A 242 5.52 9.76 -8.57
N ALA A 243 6.12 10.92 -8.26
CA ALA A 243 6.52 11.89 -9.27
C ALA A 243 7.69 11.38 -10.14
N VAL A 244 8.68 10.73 -9.53
CA VAL A 244 9.94 10.35 -10.19
C VAL A 244 9.90 8.94 -10.77
N TYR A 245 9.39 7.95 -10.02
CA TYR A 245 9.56 6.53 -10.35
C TYR A 245 8.34 5.87 -10.98
N VAL A 246 7.12 6.35 -10.74
CA VAL A 246 5.94 5.76 -11.38
C VAL A 246 6.00 6.05 -12.87
N LYS A 247 5.91 5.04 -13.73
CA LYS A 247 5.86 5.20 -15.20
C LYS A 247 4.43 5.02 -15.71
N PRO A 248 4.09 5.52 -16.91
CA PRO A 248 2.79 5.27 -17.54
C PRO A 248 2.52 3.77 -17.70
N THR A 249 3.54 3.01 -18.14
CA THR A 249 3.55 1.55 -18.23
C THR A 249 4.96 1.01 -18.01
N ASN A 250 5.07 -0.19 -17.42
CA ASN A 250 6.33 -0.96 -17.33
C ASN A 250 6.35 -2.15 -18.30
N TYR A 251 5.37 -2.24 -19.19
CA TYR A 251 5.36 -3.24 -20.26
C TYR A 251 6.62 -3.07 -21.13
N PHE A 252 7.21 -4.19 -21.55
CA PHE A 252 8.49 -4.28 -22.28
C PHE A 252 9.76 -3.92 -21.49
N LEU A 253 9.67 -3.55 -20.20
CA LEU A 253 10.84 -3.30 -19.34
C LEU A 253 11.14 -4.45 -18.37
N GLU A 254 10.23 -5.43 -18.27
CA GLU A 254 10.31 -6.54 -17.32
C GLU A 254 10.24 -7.86 -18.10
N ASP A 255 11.30 -8.68 -17.98
CA ASP A 255 11.48 -9.88 -18.81
C ASP A 255 10.46 -10.98 -18.51
N SER A 256 9.93 -11.01 -17.29
CA SER A 256 8.99 -12.01 -16.78
C SER A 256 7.52 -11.72 -17.13
N VAL A 257 7.20 -10.53 -17.61
CA VAL A 257 5.81 -10.05 -17.81
C VAL A 257 5.39 -10.19 -19.26
N ILE A 258 4.23 -10.82 -19.46
CA ILE A 258 3.60 -10.94 -20.78
C ILE A 258 2.67 -9.75 -21.01
N VAL A 259 2.82 -9.08 -22.16
CA VAL A 259 2.08 -7.87 -22.48
C VAL A 259 0.66 -8.22 -22.98
N PRO A 260 -0.41 -7.54 -22.51
CA PRO A 260 -1.78 -7.77 -22.99
C PRO A 260 -1.93 -7.47 -24.49
N ALA A 261 -2.73 -8.27 -25.20
CA ALA A 261 -2.90 -8.16 -26.65
C ALA A 261 -3.45 -6.79 -27.08
N ALA A 262 -4.37 -6.22 -26.30
CA ALA A 262 -4.94 -4.90 -26.56
C ALA A 262 -3.93 -3.74 -26.36
N PHE A 263 -2.89 -3.94 -25.54
CA PHE A 263 -1.81 -2.96 -25.37
C PHE A 263 -0.78 -3.09 -26.49
N GLU A 264 -0.42 -4.32 -26.85
CA GLU A 264 0.46 -4.60 -27.98
C GLU A 264 -0.11 -4.05 -29.29
N GLN A 265 -1.40 -4.26 -29.57
CA GLN A 265 -2.07 -3.68 -30.74
C GLN A 265 -2.04 -2.15 -30.74
N LYS A 266 -2.21 -1.50 -29.58
CA LYS A 266 -2.12 -0.02 -29.49
C LYS A 266 -0.72 0.48 -29.80
N VAL A 267 0.30 -0.17 -29.25
CA VAL A 267 1.70 0.22 -29.45
C VAL A 267 2.19 -0.14 -30.87
N ALA A 268 1.66 -1.20 -31.48
CA ALA A 268 1.88 -1.56 -32.88
C ALA A 268 1.25 -0.54 -33.84
N VAL A 269 0.03 -0.06 -33.56
CA VAL A 269 -0.64 1.00 -34.33
C VAL A 269 0.08 2.35 -34.16
N GLU A 270 0.69 2.61 -33.00
CA GLU A 270 1.53 3.79 -32.76
C GLU A 270 2.94 3.66 -33.38
N GLY A 271 3.29 2.51 -33.98
CA GLY A 271 4.54 2.30 -34.73
C GLY A 271 5.78 2.13 -33.85
N VAL A 272 5.63 1.78 -32.58
CA VAL A 272 6.72 1.77 -31.59
C VAL A 272 7.33 0.36 -31.37
N ILE A 273 6.75 -0.70 -31.94
CA ILE A 273 7.24 -2.08 -31.77
C ILE A 273 8.18 -2.46 -32.92
N GLY A 274 9.42 -2.84 -32.60
CA GLY A 274 10.31 -3.53 -33.54
C GLY A 274 9.96 -5.02 -33.64
N SER A 275 10.19 -5.65 -34.80
CA SER A 275 9.92 -7.08 -35.07
C SER A 275 10.41 -8.01 -33.95
N ASP A 276 11.58 -7.71 -33.40
CA ASP A 276 12.26 -8.52 -32.40
C ASP A 276 11.51 -8.56 -31.05
N GLN A 277 10.81 -7.48 -30.69
CA GLN A 277 10.04 -7.42 -29.44
C GLN A 277 8.74 -8.22 -29.52
N ALA A 278 8.14 -8.32 -30.72
CA ALA A 278 6.95 -9.14 -30.94
C ALA A 278 7.30 -10.63 -30.88
N GLU A 279 8.42 -11.04 -31.48
CA GLU A 279 8.93 -12.42 -31.39
C GLU A 279 9.23 -12.84 -29.94
N GLU A 280 9.81 -11.94 -29.13
CA GLU A 280 10.08 -12.20 -27.72
C GLU A 280 8.79 -12.45 -26.90
N GLN A 281 7.68 -11.77 -27.22
CA GLN A 281 6.39 -11.99 -26.55
C GLN A 281 5.79 -13.36 -26.91
N VAL A 282 5.90 -13.78 -28.18
CA VAL A 282 5.44 -15.10 -28.62
C VAL A 282 6.21 -16.22 -27.90
N ILE A 283 7.54 -16.08 -27.80
CA ILE A 283 8.38 -17.04 -27.06
C ILE A 283 7.98 -17.09 -25.57
N LYS A 284 7.71 -15.94 -24.95
CA LYS A 284 7.26 -15.88 -23.55
C LYS A 284 5.92 -16.58 -23.34
N GLU A 285 5.00 -16.43 -24.28
CA GLU A 285 3.70 -17.09 -24.25
C GLU A 285 3.83 -18.61 -24.42
N GLU A 286 4.70 -19.08 -25.31
CA GLU A 286 4.99 -20.53 -25.48
C GLU A 286 5.67 -21.14 -24.24
N ILE A 287 6.56 -20.41 -23.57
CA ILE A 287 7.15 -20.83 -22.28
C ILE A 287 6.06 -20.91 -21.21
N ALA A 288 5.15 -19.93 -21.14
CA ALA A 288 4.07 -19.92 -20.15
C ALA A 288 3.05 -21.05 -20.37
N ARG A 289 2.78 -21.41 -21.63
CA ARG A 289 1.93 -22.56 -22.01
C ARG A 289 2.61 -23.92 -21.76
N GLY A 290 3.90 -23.93 -21.46
CA GLY A 290 4.68 -25.16 -21.26
C GLY A 290 5.06 -25.90 -22.54
N SER A 291 4.94 -25.25 -23.71
CA SER A 291 5.30 -25.85 -25.01
C SER A 291 6.79 -25.73 -25.36
N LEU A 292 7.53 -24.84 -24.68
CA LEU A 292 8.99 -24.68 -24.80
C LEU A 292 9.69 -24.79 -23.44
N ASP A 293 10.74 -25.61 -23.39
CA ASP A 293 11.54 -25.79 -22.19
C ASP A 293 12.49 -24.59 -21.96
N HIS A 294 12.62 -24.11 -20.71
CA HIS A 294 13.42 -22.93 -20.35
C HIS A 294 14.88 -22.94 -20.85
N LYS A 295 15.45 -24.13 -21.13
CA LYS A 295 16.82 -24.28 -21.63
C LYS A 295 16.96 -24.05 -23.13
N ALA A 296 15.89 -24.23 -23.92
CA ALA A 296 15.93 -24.07 -25.37
C ALA A 296 15.98 -22.58 -25.78
N ALA A 297 15.29 -21.70 -25.05
CA ALA A 297 15.23 -20.26 -25.34
C ALA A 297 16.57 -19.53 -25.18
N ASN A 298 17.41 -19.94 -24.23
CA ASN A 298 18.75 -19.36 -24.05
C ASN A 298 19.69 -19.69 -25.22
N VAL A 299 19.48 -20.80 -25.93
CA VAL A 299 20.29 -21.16 -27.10
C VAL A 299 19.91 -20.29 -28.30
N THR A 300 18.62 -20.02 -28.48
CA THR A 300 18.10 -19.18 -29.57
C THR A 300 18.53 -17.72 -29.41
N GLN A 301 18.52 -17.16 -28.20
CA GLN A 301 18.98 -15.78 -27.94
C GLN A 301 20.48 -15.56 -28.18
N THR A 302 21.32 -16.59 -28.08
CA THR A 302 22.75 -16.53 -28.47
C THR A 302 22.99 -16.74 -29.96
N ALA A 303 22.03 -17.28 -30.71
CA ALA A 303 22.18 -17.51 -32.15
C ALA A 303 21.79 -16.29 -33.00
N THR A 304 21.06 -15.32 -32.43
CA THR A 304 20.61 -14.08 -33.08
C THR A 304 21.30 -12.80 -32.58
N LYS A 305 22.40 -12.92 -31.83
CA LYS A 305 23.31 -11.79 -31.53
C LYS A 305 24.56 -11.80 -32.39
#